data_AF-A0A1I8J9M1-F1
#
_entry.id   AF-A0A1I8J9M1-F1
#
_cell.length_a   1.000
_cell.length_b   1.000
_cell.length_c   1.000
_cell.angle_alpha   90.00
_cell.angle_beta   90.00
_cell.angle_gamma   90.00
#
_symmetry.space_group_name_H-M   'P 1'
#
loop_
_entity.id
_entity.type
_entity.pdbx_description
1 polymer ?
#
loop_
_entity_poly.entity_id
_entity_poly.type
_entity_poly.pdbx_seq_one_letter_code
_entity_poly.pdbx_strand_id
1 'polypeptide(L)'
;MALERTRNSFHWADYVILVLSLLISCSVGIYFALSGGKQKTTAEYLMGDRSMRLVPVSVSLVASFLSAILILGHPAEIYLNGIGFHFHLIGATIAYLTTAFLFVGLFYQLRITSAFEYLEQRFQSKLVRCIGTLLNLVIMIMYAGSAIFAPCTATER
;
A
#
# COMPACT_ATOMS: atom_id res chain seq x y z
N MET A 1 40.26 13.01 7.80
CA MET A 1 39.57 12.07 6.90
C MET A 1 38.39 12.82 6.32
N ALA A 2 38.53 13.22 5.06
CA ALA A 2 37.73 14.26 4.44
C ALA A 2 36.27 13.83 4.27
N LEU A 3 35.35 14.62 4.85
CA LEU A 3 33.97 14.62 4.40
C LEU A 3 33.96 15.31 3.03
N GLU A 4 33.98 14.53 1.95
CA GLU A 4 33.60 15.03 0.64
C GLU A 4 32.16 15.53 0.76
N ARG A 5 32.02 16.85 0.91
CA ARG A 5 30.76 17.55 0.79
C ARG A 5 30.40 17.58 -0.69
N THR A 6 29.84 16.47 -1.19
CA THR A 6 29.16 16.45 -2.49
C THR A 6 27.97 17.41 -2.40
N ARG A 7 28.19 18.64 -2.86
CA ARG A 7 27.13 19.59 -3.19
C ARG A 7 26.40 19.04 -4.42
N ASN A 8 25.55 18.04 -4.20
CA ASN A 8 24.71 17.47 -5.25
C ASN A 8 23.52 18.39 -5.47
N SER A 9 23.72 19.44 -6.26
CA SER A 9 22.59 20.06 -6.95
C SER A 9 21.93 18.98 -7.82
N PHE A 10 20.60 18.87 -7.75
CA PHE A 10 19.83 17.97 -8.61
C PHE A 10 20.34 18.06 -10.05
N HIS A 11 20.83 16.94 -10.59
CA HIS A 11 21.30 16.90 -11.96
C HIS A 11 20.10 17.05 -12.88
N TRP A 12 20.28 17.63 -14.06
CA TRP A 12 19.19 17.74 -15.05
C TRP A 12 18.53 16.38 -15.36
N ALA A 13 19.28 15.28 -15.23
CA ALA A 13 18.79 13.92 -15.38
C ALA A 13 17.76 13.52 -14.30
N ASP A 14 17.92 13.98 -13.07
CA ASP A 14 16.99 13.70 -11.97
C ASP A 14 15.64 14.38 -12.21
N TYR A 15 15.65 15.62 -12.71
CA TYR A 15 14.44 16.32 -13.12
C TYR A 15 13.74 15.62 -14.28
N VAL A 16 14.49 15.10 -15.27
CA VAL A 16 13.91 14.35 -16.40
C VAL A 16 13.23 13.07 -15.89
N ILE A 17 13.86 12.31 -15.00
CA ILE A 17 13.28 11.08 -14.43
C ILE A 17 12.03 11.41 -13.61
N LEU A 18 12.05 12.48 -12.80
CA LEU A 18 10.91 12.93 -12.02
C LEU A 18 9.72 13.30 -12.92
N VAL A 19 9.94 14.14 -13.93
CA VAL A 19 8.89 14.53 -14.88
C VAL A 19 8.36 13.31 -15.64
N LEU A 20 9.24 12.42 -16.08
CA LEU A 20 8.84 11.23 -16.85
C LEU A 20 8.04 10.25 -15.99
N SER A 21 8.40 10.03 -14.73
CA SER A 21 7.63 9.20 -13.79
C SER A 21 6.23 9.78 -13.49
N LEU A 22 6.14 11.10 -13.30
CA LEU A 22 4.87 11.82 -13.15
C LEU A 22 3.99 11.69 -14.39
N LEU A 23 4.58 11.85 -15.57
CA LEU A 23 3.87 11.72 -16.85
C LEU A 23 3.36 10.30 -17.07
N ILE A 24 4.15 9.27 -16.78
CA ILE A 24 3.70 7.88 -16.87
C ILE A 24 2.53 7.62 -15.92
N SER A 25 2.66 8.04 -14.65
CA SER A 25 1.60 7.86 -13.65
C SER A 25 0.30 8.58 -14.07
N CYS A 26 0.42 9.83 -14.53
CA CYS A 26 -0.71 10.63 -15.00
C CYS A 26 -1.33 10.02 -16.28
N SER A 27 -0.50 9.54 -17.21
CA SER A 27 -0.96 8.94 -18.47
C SER A 27 -1.75 7.66 -18.23
N VAL A 28 -1.33 6.81 -17.28
CA VAL A 28 -2.09 5.62 -16.88
C VAL A 28 -3.45 6.04 -16.32
N GLY A 29 -3.48 7.03 -15.42
CA GLY A 29 -4.73 7.57 -14.87
C GLY A 29 -5.68 8.11 -15.93
N ILE A 30 -5.16 8.92 -16.87
CA ILE A 30 -5.94 9.50 -17.97
C ILE A 30 -6.41 8.41 -18.94
N TYR A 31 -5.56 7.42 -19.26
CA TYR A 31 -5.93 6.30 -20.11
C TYR A 31 -7.10 5.50 -19.54
N PHE A 32 -7.07 5.18 -18.24
CA PHE A 32 -8.17 4.50 -17.56
C PHE A 32 -9.41 5.38 -17.38
N ALA A 33 -9.24 6.70 -17.20
CA ALA A 33 -10.36 7.65 -17.13
C ALA A 33 -11.07 7.82 -18.47
N LEU A 34 -10.34 7.84 -19.59
CA LEU A 34 -10.90 8.06 -20.94
C LEU A 34 -11.38 6.76 -21.61
N SER A 35 -10.70 5.62 -21.39
CA SER A 35 -11.14 4.32 -21.91
C SER A 35 -12.23 3.65 -21.06
N GLY A 36 -12.48 4.18 -19.87
CA GLY A 36 -13.26 3.56 -18.80
C GLY A 36 -14.77 3.80 -18.86
N GLY A 37 -15.45 3.47 -19.96
CA GLY A 37 -16.92 3.40 -20.02
C GLY A 37 -17.58 2.42 -19.02
N LYS A 38 -16.78 1.86 -18.11
CA LYS A 38 -16.99 0.81 -17.12
C LYS A 38 -16.77 1.31 -15.67
N GLN A 39 -17.12 2.55 -15.35
CA GLN A 39 -17.06 3.09 -13.99
C GLN A 39 -18.39 3.71 -13.57
N LYS A 40 -19.51 3.17 -14.07
CA LYS A 40 -20.84 3.80 -13.86
C LYS A 40 -21.45 3.44 -12.51
N THR A 41 -20.99 2.36 -11.88
CA THR A 41 -21.51 1.92 -10.58
C THR A 41 -20.39 1.73 -9.57
N THR A 42 -20.69 1.98 -8.29
CA THR A 42 -19.74 1.81 -7.17
C THR A 42 -19.17 0.39 -7.11
N ALA A 43 -19.96 -0.61 -7.49
CA ALA A 43 -19.51 -2.00 -7.56
C ALA A 43 -18.49 -2.21 -8.69
N GLU A 44 -18.68 -1.59 -9.85
CA GLU A 44 -17.76 -1.67 -10.97
C GLU A 44 -16.42 -0.97 -10.65
N TYR A 45 -16.49 0.19 -9.99
CA TYR A 45 -15.31 0.95 -9.59
C TYR A 45 -14.51 0.30 -8.44
N LEU A 46 -15.18 -0.17 -7.39
CA LEU A 46 -14.51 -0.74 -6.22
C LEU A 46 -14.18 -2.24 -6.35
N MET A 47 -14.97 -3.00 -7.11
CA MET A 47 -14.82 -4.46 -7.22
C MET A 47 -14.33 -4.91 -8.61
N GLY A 48 -14.21 -4.00 -9.59
CA GLY A 48 -13.78 -4.34 -10.95
C GLY A 48 -14.65 -5.43 -11.59
N ASP A 49 -15.97 -5.39 -11.34
CA ASP A 49 -16.97 -6.39 -11.76
C ASP A 49 -16.66 -7.83 -11.29
N ARG A 50 -15.74 -8.01 -10.33
CA ARG A 50 -15.21 -9.32 -9.89
C ARG A 50 -14.67 -10.18 -11.04
N SER A 51 -14.44 -9.60 -12.22
CA SER A 51 -13.97 -10.29 -13.42
C SER A 51 -12.48 -10.04 -13.70
N MET A 52 -11.78 -9.36 -12.78
CA MET A 52 -10.35 -9.13 -12.91
C MET A 52 -9.58 -10.45 -12.82
N ARG A 53 -8.63 -10.64 -13.74
CA ARG A 53 -7.75 -11.82 -13.74
C ARG A 53 -6.94 -11.87 -12.44
N LEU A 54 -6.59 -13.07 -11.99
CA LEU A 54 -5.81 -13.27 -10.76
C LEU A 54 -4.50 -12.47 -10.75
N VAL A 55 -3.79 -12.42 -11.88
CA VAL A 55 -2.49 -11.76 -12.01
C VAL A 55 -2.53 -10.27 -11.63
N PRO A 56 -3.35 -9.40 -12.26
CA PRO A 56 -3.41 -7.98 -11.88
C PRO A 56 -3.87 -7.76 -10.44
N VAL A 57 -4.74 -8.63 -9.89
CA VAL A 57 -5.17 -8.56 -8.49
C VAL A 57 -3.99 -8.86 -7.54
N SER A 58 -3.25 -9.94 -7.80
CA SER A 58 -2.06 -10.29 -7.00
C SER A 58 -0.98 -9.21 -7.08
N VAL A 59 -0.74 -8.66 -8.27
CA VAL A 59 0.23 -7.56 -8.45
C VAL A 59 -0.21 -6.31 -7.69
N SER A 60 -1.49 -5.92 -7.76
CA SER A 60 -2.01 -4.79 -6.99
C SER A 60 -1.93 -5.04 -5.48
N LEU A 61 -2.16 -6.26 -5.02
CA LEU A 61 -2.05 -6.62 -3.62
C LEU A 61 -0.61 -6.48 -3.13
N VAL A 62 0.35 -7.03 -3.87
CA VAL A 62 1.78 -6.91 -3.57
C VAL A 62 2.23 -5.45 -3.61
N ALA A 63 1.76 -4.68 -4.60
CA ALA A 63 2.06 -3.24 -4.69
C ALA A 63 1.54 -2.45 -3.48
N SER A 64 0.33 -2.76 -2.99
CA SER A 64 -0.22 -2.14 -1.78
C SER A 64 0.57 -2.47 -0.51
N PHE A 65 1.16 -3.67 -0.44
CA PHE A 65 2.01 -4.05 0.69
C PHE A 65 3.44 -3.48 0.58
N LEU A 66 3.97 -3.30 -0.63
CA LEU A 66 5.30 -2.73 -0.87
C LEU A 66 5.28 -1.21 -0.71
N SER A 67 5.55 -0.75 0.50
CA SER A 67 5.75 0.68 0.78
C SER A 67 7.23 1.05 0.86
N ALA A 68 7.54 2.33 0.61
CA ALA A 68 8.86 2.92 0.80
C ALA A 68 9.42 2.68 2.21
N ILE A 69 8.53 2.57 3.22
CA ILE A 69 8.88 2.25 4.60
C ILE A 69 9.49 0.85 4.72
N LEU A 70 9.04 -0.14 3.95
CA LEU A 70 9.66 -1.48 3.96
C LEU A 70 11.02 -1.45 3.28
N ILE A 71 11.13 -0.76 2.14
CA ILE A 71 12.36 -0.71 1.34
C ILE A 71 13.51 -0.05 2.11
N LEU A 72 13.23 1.02 2.87
CA LEU A 72 14.24 1.71 3.67
C LEU A 72 14.31 1.21 5.13
N GLY A 73 13.18 0.80 5.69
CA GLY A 73 13.06 0.40 7.09
C GLY A 73 13.61 -0.99 7.39
N HIS A 74 13.31 -2.01 6.59
CA HIS A 74 13.85 -3.37 6.79
C HIS A 74 15.39 -3.42 6.80
N PRO A 75 16.11 -2.83 5.83
CA PRO A 75 17.57 -2.88 5.85
C PRO A 75 18.16 -2.05 7.01
N ALA A 76 17.52 -0.94 7.40
CA ALA A 76 17.95 -0.17 8.57
C ALA A 76 17.78 -0.97 9.87
N GLU A 77 16.66 -1.68 10.01
CA GLU A 77 16.40 -2.61 11.12
C GLU A 77 17.39 -3.77 11.14
N ILE A 78 17.68 -4.40 9.99
CA ILE A 78 18.68 -5.46 9.89
C ILE A 78 20.08 -4.94 10.23
N TYR A 79 20.40 -3.70 9.85
CA TYR A 79 21.68 -3.09 10.16
C TYR A 79 21.85 -2.82 11.67
N LEU A 80 20.79 -2.39 12.35
CA LEU A 80 20.82 -2.08 13.79
C LEU A 80 20.67 -3.33 14.68
N ASN A 81 19.75 -4.22 14.34
CA ASN A 81 19.36 -5.38 15.17
C ASN A 81 19.95 -6.72 14.69
N GLY A 82 20.69 -6.72 13.57
CA GLY A 82 21.40 -7.89 13.06
C GLY A 82 20.50 -9.10 12.78
N ILE A 83 20.93 -10.27 13.25
CA ILE A 83 20.27 -11.57 12.98
C ILE A 83 18.89 -11.66 13.65
N GLY A 84 18.62 -10.91 14.71
CA GLY A 84 17.34 -10.94 15.44
C GLY A 84 16.13 -10.63 14.56
N PHE A 85 16.31 -9.80 13.54
CA PHE A 85 15.30 -9.45 12.56
C PHE A 85 14.78 -10.65 11.73
N HIS A 86 15.60 -11.69 11.55
CA HIS A 86 15.22 -12.87 10.75
C HIS A 86 14.06 -13.64 11.40
N PHE A 87 14.01 -13.70 12.74
CA PHE A 87 12.90 -14.33 13.45
C PHE A 87 11.58 -13.58 13.22
N HIS A 88 11.64 -12.24 13.15
CA HIS A 88 10.48 -11.42 12.80
C HIS A 88 10.01 -11.70 11.37
N LEU A 89 10.93 -11.77 10.41
CA LEU A 89 10.60 -12.05 9.00
C LEU A 89 9.94 -13.43 8.83
N ILE A 90 10.44 -14.46 9.50
CA ILE A 90 9.88 -15.82 9.48
C ILE A 90 8.47 -15.82 10.10
N GLY A 91 8.31 -15.20 11.27
CA GLY A 91 7.01 -15.10 11.94
C GLY A 91 5.97 -14.36 11.09
N ALA A 92 6.35 -13.23 10.48
CA ALA A 92 5.49 -12.47 9.58
C ALA A 92 5.07 -13.30 8.36
N THR A 93 5.99 -14.04 7.75
CA THR A 93 5.70 -14.89 6.58
C THR A 93 4.67 -15.97 6.91
N ILE A 94 4.82 -16.66 8.05
CA ILE A 94 3.87 -17.68 8.50
C ILE A 94 2.50 -17.06 8.78
N ALA A 95 2.47 -15.89 9.42
CA ALA A 95 1.24 -15.16 9.70
C ALA A 95 0.51 -14.76 8.41
N TYR A 96 1.22 -14.24 7.40
CA TYR A 96 0.64 -13.91 6.10
C TYR A 96 0.09 -15.14 5.39
N LEU A 97 0.81 -16.26 5.39
CA LEU A 97 0.37 -17.50 4.77
C LEU A 97 -0.91 -18.03 5.43
N THR A 98 -0.92 -18.08 6.77
CA THR A 98 -2.07 -18.51 7.57
C THR A 98 -3.28 -17.60 7.33
N THR A 99 -3.04 -16.29 7.30
CA THR A 99 -4.10 -15.30 7.05
C THR A 99 -4.66 -15.48 5.64
N ALA A 100 -3.81 -15.66 4.63
CA ALA A 100 -4.23 -15.87 3.26
C ALA A 100 -5.12 -17.12 3.14
N PHE A 101 -4.75 -18.25 3.73
CA PHE A 101 -5.58 -19.47 3.64
C PHE A 101 -6.91 -19.35 4.38
N LEU A 102 -6.92 -18.79 5.60
CA LEU A 102 -8.14 -18.72 6.43
C LEU A 102 -9.09 -17.61 5.97
N PHE A 103 -8.56 -16.40 5.75
CA PHE A 103 -9.38 -15.22 5.50
C PHE A 103 -9.80 -15.10 4.03
N VAL A 104 -8.98 -15.53 3.06
CA VAL A 104 -9.40 -15.49 1.64
C VAL A 104 -10.60 -16.40 1.42
N GLY A 105 -10.57 -17.61 1.97
CA GLY A 105 -11.71 -18.53 1.90
C GLY A 105 -12.98 -17.98 2.55
N LEU A 106 -12.83 -17.35 3.73
CA LEU A 106 -13.96 -16.75 4.46
C LEU A 106 -14.55 -15.55 3.71
N PHE A 107 -13.72 -14.57 3.32
CA PHE A 107 -14.21 -13.33 2.70
C PHE A 107 -14.79 -13.55 1.29
N TYR A 108 -14.26 -14.52 0.54
CA TYR A 108 -14.76 -14.82 -0.80
C TYR A 108 -16.20 -15.36 -0.76
N GLN A 109 -16.55 -16.16 0.25
CA GLN A 109 -17.91 -16.70 0.40
C GLN A 109 -18.94 -15.66 0.84
N LEU A 110 -18.54 -14.72 1.72
CA LEU A 110 -19.47 -13.73 2.28
C LEU A 110 -19.77 -12.54 1.32
N ARG A 111 -19.11 -12.47 0.15
CA ARG A 111 -19.32 -11.43 -0.90
C ARG A 111 -19.31 -9.99 -0.38
N ILE A 112 -18.57 -9.74 0.69
CA ILE A 112 -18.51 -8.47 1.41
C ILE A 112 -17.71 -7.44 0.61
N THR A 113 -18.10 -6.16 0.69
CA THR A 113 -17.42 -5.06 -0.01
C THR A 113 -16.33 -4.38 0.82
N SER A 114 -16.38 -4.50 2.14
CA SER A 114 -15.44 -3.91 3.09
C SER A 114 -15.13 -4.87 4.23
N ALA A 115 -13.87 -4.95 4.67
CA ALA A 115 -13.50 -5.80 5.81
C ALA A 115 -14.29 -5.44 7.10
N PHE A 116 -14.71 -4.18 7.26
CA PHE A 116 -15.49 -3.74 8.42
C PHE A 116 -16.96 -4.18 8.39
N GLU A 117 -17.49 -4.52 7.22
CA GLU A 117 -18.84 -5.05 7.06
C GLU A 117 -18.93 -6.49 7.62
N TYR A 118 -17.81 -7.23 7.66
CA TYR A 118 -17.74 -8.48 8.43
C TYR A 118 -17.94 -8.27 9.93
N LEU A 119 -17.36 -7.21 10.50
CA LEU A 119 -17.54 -6.88 11.91
C LEU A 119 -18.99 -6.52 12.21
N GLU A 120 -19.66 -5.81 11.29
CA GLU A 120 -21.09 -5.52 11.41
C GLU A 120 -21.92 -6.81 11.40
N GLN A 121 -21.66 -7.75 10.49
CA GLN A 121 -22.40 -9.01 10.43
C GLN A 121 -22.16 -9.90 11.67
N ARG A 122 -20.94 -9.91 12.19
CA ARG A 122 -20.58 -10.75 13.35
C ARG A 122 -21.16 -10.23 14.67
N PHE A 123 -21.19 -8.91 14.86
CA PHE A 123 -21.63 -8.25 16.10
C PHE A 123 -23.03 -7.61 16.00
N GLN A 124 -23.66 -7.65 14.83
CA GLN A 124 -24.99 -7.08 14.52
C GLN A 124 -25.11 -5.59 14.90
N SER A 125 -23.98 -4.86 14.93
CA SER A 125 -23.94 -3.47 15.40
C SER A 125 -23.21 -2.57 14.41
N LYS A 126 -23.93 -1.54 13.95
CA LYS A 126 -23.40 -0.47 13.08
C LYS A 126 -22.32 0.36 13.78
N LEU A 127 -22.34 0.44 15.12
CA LEU A 127 -21.36 1.20 15.88
C LEU A 127 -19.96 0.58 15.77
N VAL A 128 -19.86 -0.76 15.79
CA VAL A 128 -18.58 -1.46 15.65
C VAL A 128 -17.95 -1.19 14.28
N ARG A 129 -18.78 -1.14 13.23
CA ARG A 129 -18.33 -0.74 11.89
C ARG A 129 -17.81 0.70 11.88
N CYS A 130 -18.57 1.66 12.40
CA CYS A 130 -18.15 3.06 12.45
C CYS A 130 -16.83 3.24 13.21
N ILE A 131 -16.71 2.65 14.41
CA ILE A 131 -15.50 2.72 15.23
C ILE A 131 -14.31 2.09 14.49
N GLY A 132 -14.49 0.90 13.91
CA GLY A 132 -13.44 0.23 13.13
C GLY A 132 -12.97 1.06 11.93
N THR A 133 -13.91 1.63 11.17
CA THR A 133 -13.58 2.50 10.04
C THR A 133 -12.87 3.79 10.48
N LEU A 134 -13.30 4.39 11.59
CA LEU A 134 -12.69 5.63 12.12
C LEU A 134 -11.27 5.37 12.63
N LEU A 135 -11.06 4.29 13.39
CA LEU A 135 -9.73 3.89 13.86
C LEU A 135 -8.79 3.62 12.69
N ASN A 136 -9.26 2.90 11.68
CA ASN A 136 -8.47 2.64 10.48
C ASN A 136 -8.15 3.93 9.71
N LEU A 137 -9.09 4.88 9.63
CA LEU A 137 -8.87 6.17 8.99
C LEU A 137 -7.77 6.96 9.72
N VAL A 138 -7.81 7.01 11.06
CA VAL A 138 -6.77 7.66 11.88
C VAL A 138 -5.40 7.02 11.64
N ILE A 139 -5.31 5.68 11.69
CA ILE A 139 -4.06 4.95 11.42
C ILE A 139 -3.55 5.27 10.01
N MET A 140 -4.44 5.30 9.00
CA MET A 140 -4.06 5.58 7.62
C MET A 140 -3.56 7.02 7.43
N ILE A 141 -4.14 8.01 8.11
CA ILE A 141 -3.65 9.40 8.08
C ILE A 141 -2.24 9.48 8.68
N MET A 142 -2.02 8.85 9.84
CA MET A 142 -0.70 8.83 10.48
C MET A 142 0.32 8.15 9.59
N TYR A 143 -0.05 7.03 8.98
CA TYR A 143 0.79 6.29 8.04
C TYR A 143 1.14 7.12 6.80
N ALA A 144 0.16 7.79 6.19
CA ALA A 144 0.38 8.66 5.04
C ALA A 144 1.33 9.83 5.38
N GLY A 145 1.20 10.40 6.59
CA GLY A 145 2.12 11.41 7.09
C GLY A 145 3.57 10.92 7.17
N SER A 146 3.79 9.74 7.75
CA SER A 146 5.12 9.10 7.81
C SER A 146 5.68 8.78 6.42
N ALA A 147 4.82 8.34 5.50
CA ALA A 147 5.23 8.02 4.13
C ALA A 147 5.68 9.25 3.34
N ILE A 148 5.06 10.43 3.58
CA ILE A 148 5.45 11.71 2.95
C ILE A 148 6.69 12.32 3.61
N PHE A 149 6.92 12.08 4.91
CA PHE A 149 8.09 12.59 5.61
C PHE A 149 9.41 12.03 5.07
N ALA A 150 9.43 10.77 4.64
CA ALA A 150 10.62 10.12 4.08
C ALA A 150 11.18 10.83 2.82
N PRO A 151 10.40 11.13 1.77
CA PRO A 151 10.91 11.89 0.63
C PRO A 151 11.21 13.35 0.96
N CYS A 152 10.43 14.01 1.84
CA CYS A 152 10.69 15.40 2.23
C CYS A 152 12.09 15.57 2.84
N THR A 153 12.45 14.68 3.78
CA THR A 153 13.79 14.70 4.42
C THR A 153 14.92 14.38 3.45
N ALA A 154 14.66 13.59 2.40
CA ALA A 154 15.64 13.31 1.35
C ALA A 154 15.90 14.53 0.44
N THR A 155 14.90 15.40 0.24
CA THR A 155 15.00 16.61 -0.61
C THR A 155 15.50 17.86 0.11
N GLU A 156 15.59 17.85 1.44
CA GLU A 156 15.98 19.01 2.26
C GLU A 156 17.51 19.21 2.36
N ARG A 157 18.32 18.38 1.70
CA ARG A 157 19.79 18.47 1.68
C ARG A 157 20.34 18.79 0.30
#